data_AF-A0A2E9IMR3-F1
#
_entry.id   AF-A0A2E9IMR3-F1
#
_cell.length_a   1.000
_cell.length_b   1.000
_cell.length_c   1.000
_cell.angle_alpha   90.00
_cell.angle_beta   90.00
_cell.angle_gamma   90.00
#
_symmetry.space_group_name_H-M   'P 1'
#
loop_
_entity.id
_entity.type
_entity.pdbx_description
1 polymer ?
#
loop_
_entity_poly.entity_id
_entity_poly.type
_entity_poly.pdbx_seq_one_letter_code
_entity_poly.pdbx_strand_id
1 'polypeptide(L)'
;MHIHSYRTTFLSAACAASLSLPLSLSAASFKQITEADVDVYISIRNIEELRDQWAAHSFAEVVEDPSLQEFLQPLLHGGEASESEDAEESMTEVLEHEFGLSWDELYALFPGQFSLACFNVPELLLQQAERPDIMVLAEYTGDVDQLDALLQVQFERNAKSQQALNPAIEHTMIEETFMGETLYFDETYDGEQTYIEDGYALVDGVFILATPEERLRSAVEAIKDGPDAPLGEQAAYLRAREEGGRGDLELYFNLEALMPPLNEALLDKLLQGGAFMLGLNADSLNNVFALESMQAAFMDVDLVDEGLEVHSGLIYHEQAGLLRLLAYTDEPLPEARYVPSGVFSTSITNLDVGDLLAQFETLLTTASPNLRAQFDAQLQMVHSNTGVDFRSAILENFAGDVVSLSVMPETSREAGAIAEPDQVFVVGLENAASLSSALEALIDLVPGAREQIQTQDFAGQTIYSFKNAAAANAGVSYVITRSKFILSIGQLGLLQEVLTRLESGVDGFWQDAETEAIFESIARPDAVARSYVDIEKMFLPIFQSIVPSQLASGGSSLDLEQLPQKLAKPFYVITETNQADDGLFNRSFIRAREDSK
;
A
#
# COMPACT_ATOMS: atom_id res chain seq x y z
N MET A 1 18.42 10.34 21.76
CA MET A 1 17.98 9.19 22.59
C MET A 1 16.70 9.60 23.30
N HIS A 2 15.64 9.88 22.55
CA HIS A 2 14.29 10.17 23.04
C HIS A 2 13.34 9.98 21.85
N ILE A 3 13.08 8.72 21.50
CA ILE A 3 11.99 8.30 20.59
C ILE A 3 10.99 7.43 21.36
N HIS A 4 11.26 7.12 22.64
CA HIS A 4 10.42 6.23 23.46
C HIS A 4 9.18 6.89 24.07
N SER A 5 9.05 8.22 24.06
CA SER A 5 7.92 8.89 24.74
C SER A 5 6.66 9.07 23.87
N TYR A 6 6.77 8.92 22.55
CA TYR A 6 5.62 9.05 21.63
C TYR A 6 4.96 7.71 21.27
N ARG A 7 5.39 6.61 21.92
CA ARG A 7 4.85 5.26 21.70
C ARG A 7 3.59 4.97 22.51
N THR A 8 3.27 5.78 23.51
CA THR A 8 2.04 5.73 24.32
C THR A 8 1.02 6.74 23.79
N THR A 9 0.45 6.48 22.60
CA THR A 9 -0.91 5.90 22.47
C THR A 9 -2.02 6.83 22.98
N PHE A 10 -2.53 7.68 22.09
CA PHE A 10 -3.94 8.04 22.05
C PHE A 10 -4.45 7.72 20.64
N LEU A 11 -5.32 6.71 20.55
CA LEU A 11 -5.91 6.13 19.34
C LEU A 11 -4.97 5.38 18.37
N SER A 12 -4.44 4.24 18.82
CA SER A 12 -4.33 3.11 17.89
C SER A 12 -5.75 2.68 17.48
N ALA A 13 -6.16 3.14 16.29
CA ALA A 13 -7.18 2.55 15.42
C ALA A 13 -8.39 1.92 16.15
N ALA A 14 -9.43 2.73 16.35
CA ALA A 14 -10.75 2.26 16.74
C ALA A 14 -11.23 1.12 15.83
N CYS A 15 -11.25 -0.10 16.35
CA CYS A 15 -11.93 -1.28 15.80
C CYS A 15 -12.23 -2.28 16.92
N ALA A 16 -13.46 -2.27 17.46
CA ALA A 16 -14.28 -3.45 17.80
C ALA A 16 -15.64 -3.01 18.41
N ALA A 17 -16.70 -3.78 18.13
CA ALA A 17 -18.15 -3.55 18.38
C ALA A 17 -18.55 -3.08 19.81
N SER A 18 -19.66 -2.36 20.09
CA SER A 18 -21.07 -2.70 19.78
C SER A 18 -22.16 -1.61 20.07
N LEU A 19 -23.23 -1.62 19.26
CA LEU A 19 -24.65 -1.20 19.43
C LEU A 19 -25.11 0.18 20.04
N SER A 20 -25.76 0.97 19.17
CA SER A 20 -27.13 1.55 19.26
C SER A 20 -27.40 3.08 19.41
N LEU A 21 -27.83 3.66 18.29
CA LEU A 21 -28.97 4.56 17.95
C LEU A 21 -28.78 6.10 18.04
N PRO A 22 -29.33 6.85 17.06
CA PRO A 22 -28.69 8.07 16.57
C PRO A 22 -29.31 9.36 17.09
N LEU A 23 -28.48 10.39 17.24
CA LEU A 23 -28.89 11.79 17.17
C LEU A 23 -27.89 12.54 16.29
N SER A 24 -28.33 12.85 15.07
CA SER A 24 -27.57 13.62 14.07
C SER A 24 -27.37 15.06 14.51
N LEU A 25 -26.13 15.46 14.80
CA LEU A 25 -25.69 16.85 14.82
C LEU A 25 -24.94 17.14 13.52
N SER A 26 -25.32 18.22 12.86
CA SER A 26 -24.74 18.68 11.60
C SER A 26 -23.45 19.46 11.91
N ALA A 27 -22.35 18.78 12.17
CA ALA A 27 -21.03 19.40 12.16
C ALA A 27 -20.61 19.73 10.71
N ALA A 28 -19.80 20.78 10.54
CA ALA A 28 -19.13 21.04 9.27
C ALA A 28 -18.18 19.87 8.97
N SER A 29 -18.11 19.42 7.71
CA SER A 29 -17.24 18.30 7.34
C SER A 29 -15.78 18.64 7.63
N PHE A 30 -15.04 17.76 8.31
CA PHE A 30 -13.70 18.09 8.81
C PHE A 30 -12.67 18.49 7.74
N LYS A 31 -12.83 18.03 6.50
CA LYS A 31 -12.06 18.51 5.34
C LYS A 31 -12.23 20.00 5.02
N GLN A 32 -13.30 20.63 5.51
CA GLN A 32 -13.54 22.07 5.39
C GLN A 32 -12.91 22.86 6.55
N ILE A 33 -12.40 22.16 7.56
CA ILE A 33 -11.66 22.74 8.70
C ILE A 33 -10.16 22.55 8.48
N THR A 34 -9.74 21.40 7.95
CA THR A 34 -8.33 21.09 7.66
C THR A 34 -7.78 22.00 6.57
N GLU A 35 -6.61 22.57 6.83
CA GLU A 35 -5.87 23.42 5.89
C GLU A 35 -5.25 22.59 4.74
N ALA A 36 -5.02 23.24 3.59
CA ALA A 36 -4.55 22.61 2.37
C ALA A 36 -3.08 22.16 2.40
N ASP A 37 -2.28 22.67 3.34
CA ASP A 37 -0.87 22.31 3.53
C ASP A 37 -0.69 20.99 4.30
N VAL A 38 -1.77 20.31 4.67
CA VAL A 38 -1.72 18.97 5.24
C VAL A 38 -0.94 18.01 4.34
N ASP A 39 -0.02 17.26 4.94
CA ASP A 39 0.76 16.22 4.27
C ASP A 39 -0.05 14.93 4.12
N VAL A 40 -0.69 14.52 5.22
CA VAL A 40 -1.47 13.29 5.33
C VAL A 40 -2.77 13.58 6.06
N TYR A 41 -3.89 13.20 5.43
CA TYR A 41 -5.21 13.32 6.00
C TYR A 41 -5.89 11.94 6.05
N ILE A 42 -6.37 11.59 7.24
CA ILE A 42 -7.11 10.35 7.51
C ILE A 42 -8.48 10.76 8.02
N SER A 43 -9.55 10.16 7.51
CA SER A 43 -10.89 10.41 8.03
C SER A 43 -11.72 9.14 8.12
N ILE A 44 -12.52 9.06 9.18
CA ILE A 44 -13.63 8.13 9.29
C ILE A 44 -14.91 8.95 9.17
N ARG A 45 -15.75 8.61 8.19
CA ARG A 45 -16.98 9.36 7.90
C ARG A 45 -17.93 9.38 9.08
N ASN A 46 -18.12 8.24 9.73
CA ASN A 46 -18.98 8.10 10.91
C ASN A 46 -18.59 6.84 11.70
N ILE A 47 -18.17 7.02 12.95
CA ILE A 47 -17.69 5.92 13.81
C ILE A 47 -18.83 4.94 14.15
N GLU A 48 -20.01 5.43 14.51
CA GLU A 48 -21.15 4.59 14.87
C GLU A 48 -21.59 3.70 13.70
N GLU A 49 -21.75 4.29 12.52
CA GLU A 49 -22.14 3.59 11.29
C GLU A 49 -21.09 2.56 10.87
N LEU A 50 -19.80 2.93 10.90
CA LEU A 50 -18.69 2.03 10.58
C LEU A 50 -18.68 0.82 11.53
N ARG A 51 -18.88 1.06 12.82
CA ARG A 51 -18.92 0.00 13.84
C ARG A 51 -20.11 -0.94 13.65
N ASP A 52 -21.29 -0.38 13.43
CA ASP A 52 -22.51 -1.16 13.20
C ASP A 52 -22.39 -2.02 11.93
N GLN A 53 -21.79 -1.48 10.87
CA GLN A 53 -21.49 -2.24 9.65
C GLN A 53 -20.45 -3.32 9.91
N TRP A 54 -19.32 -3.00 10.55
CA TRP A 54 -18.26 -3.95 10.87
C TRP A 54 -18.77 -5.15 11.67
N ALA A 55 -19.59 -4.92 12.71
CA ALA A 55 -20.13 -5.98 13.55
C ALA A 55 -20.99 -7.01 12.80
N ALA A 56 -21.60 -6.63 11.68
CA ALA A 56 -22.36 -7.51 10.81
C ALA A 56 -21.56 -8.00 9.59
N HIS A 57 -20.34 -7.51 9.40
CA HIS A 57 -19.58 -7.69 8.17
C HIS A 57 -18.78 -9.00 8.17
N SER A 58 -18.79 -9.71 7.04
CA SER A 58 -18.13 -11.01 6.95
C SER A 58 -16.62 -10.99 7.08
N PHE A 59 -15.98 -9.83 6.83
CA PHE A 59 -14.55 -9.66 7.06
C PHE A 59 -14.19 -9.58 8.55
N ALA A 60 -15.12 -9.09 9.38
CA ALA A 60 -14.94 -9.07 10.83
C ALA A 60 -14.79 -10.49 11.38
N GLU A 61 -15.56 -11.47 10.86
CA GLU A 61 -15.44 -12.89 11.24
C GLU A 61 -14.03 -13.45 11.04
N VAL A 62 -13.26 -12.95 10.05
CA VAL A 62 -11.88 -13.37 9.81
C VAL A 62 -10.90 -12.62 10.72
N VAL A 63 -11.04 -11.30 10.85
CA VAL A 63 -10.15 -10.49 11.69
C VAL A 63 -10.31 -10.80 13.19
N GLU A 64 -11.52 -11.16 13.59
CA GLU A 64 -11.88 -11.54 14.96
C GLU A 64 -11.71 -13.04 15.23
N ASP A 65 -11.18 -13.81 14.27
CA ASP A 65 -10.86 -15.21 14.50
C ASP A 65 -9.78 -15.33 15.58
N PRO A 66 -10.04 -16.02 16.72
CA PRO A 66 -9.10 -16.07 17.83
C PRO A 66 -7.73 -16.65 17.45
N SER A 67 -7.68 -17.58 16.50
CA SER A 67 -6.41 -18.19 16.07
C SER A 67 -5.59 -17.22 15.21
N LEU A 68 -6.25 -16.38 14.40
CA LEU A 68 -5.57 -15.31 13.68
C LEU A 68 -5.07 -14.23 14.64
N GLN A 69 -5.89 -13.83 15.62
CA GLN A 69 -5.51 -12.83 16.63
C GLN A 69 -4.34 -13.30 17.49
N GLU A 70 -4.35 -14.55 17.97
CA GLU A 70 -3.26 -15.16 18.74
C GLU A 70 -1.96 -15.19 17.93
N PHE A 71 -2.04 -15.56 16.64
CA PHE A 71 -0.88 -15.54 15.75
C PHE A 71 -0.34 -14.12 15.48
N LEU A 72 -1.22 -13.13 15.28
CA LEU A 72 -0.83 -11.73 15.00
C LEU A 72 -0.42 -10.95 16.26
N GLN A 73 -0.74 -11.45 17.45
CA GLN A 73 -0.46 -10.81 18.74
C GLN A 73 0.98 -10.28 18.85
N PRO A 74 2.03 -11.04 18.49
CA PRO A 74 3.42 -10.58 18.58
C PRO A 74 3.80 -9.47 17.57
N LEU A 75 3.03 -9.31 16.49
CA LEU A 75 3.18 -8.20 15.53
C LEU A 75 2.44 -6.95 16.02
N LEU A 76 1.22 -7.13 16.53
CA LEU A 76 0.40 -6.03 17.05
C LEU A 76 1.03 -5.38 18.30
N HIS A 77 1.79 -6.15 19.08
CA HIS A 77 2.59 -5.66 20.21
C HIS A 77 4.08 -5.46 19.86
N GLY A 78 4.43 -5.43 18.56
CA GLY A 78 5.79 -5.45 18.05
C GLY A 78 6.61 -4.17 18.32
N GLY A 79 7.18 -4.08 19.52
CA GLY A 79 8.13 -3.04 19.91
C GLY A 79 8.97 -3.38 21.13
N GLU A 80 8.42 -4.06 22.13
CA GLU A 80 9.13 -4.53 23.32
C GLU A 80 8.46 -5.80 23.89
N ALA A 81 8.83 -6.98 23.38
CA ALA A 81 8.80 -8.17 24.21
C ALA A 81 10.02 -8.09 25.15
N SER A 82 10.00 -7.16 26.10
CA SER A 82 10.83 -7.30 27.29
C SER A 82 10.07 -8.23 28.23
N GLU A 83 10.68 -9.36 28.60
CA GLU A 83 10.26 -10.16 29.75
C GLU A 83 10.56 -9.35 31.04
N SER A 84 10.02 -8.15 31.17
CA SER A 84 9.89 -7.47 32.46
C SER A 84 8.59 -7.95 33.12
N GLU A 85 8.58 -8.07 34.44
CA GLU A 85 7.38 -8.42 35.22
C GLU A 85 6.32 -7.29 35.22
N ASP A 86 6.53 -6.24 34.42
CA ASP A 86 5.65 -5.08 34.23
C ASP A 86 5.13 -5.08 32.79
N ALA A 87 4.19 -5.97 32.47
CA ALA A 87 3.46 -5.91 31.21
C ALA A 87 2.66 -4.59 31.19
N GLU A 88 2.91 -3.73 30.20
CA GLU A 88 2.13 -2.52 29.96
C GLU A 88 0.63 -2.90 29.90
N GLU A 89 -0.21 -2.22 30.70
CA GLU A 89 -1.65 -2.43 30.69
C GLU A 89 -2.19 -2.33 29.27
N SER A 90 -3.04 -3.29 28.88
CA SER A 90 -3.69 -3.25 27.57
C SER A 90 -4.57 -2.01 27.44
N MET A 91 -4.79 -1.53 26.21
CA MET A 91 -5.62 -0.33 25.97
C MET A 91 -7.04 -0.47 26.56
N THR A 92 -7.61 -1.67 26.56
CA THR A 92 -8.90 -1.96 27.21
C THR A 92 -8.81 -1.83 28.72
N GLU A 93 -7.76 -2.36 29.36
CA GLU A 93 -7.56 -2.22 30.80
C GLU A 93 -7.36 -0.77 31.20
N VAL A 94 -6.60 0.01 30.42
CA VAL A 94 -6.44 1.45 30.64
C VAL A 94 -7.79 2.16 30.55
N LEU A 95 -8.59 1.89 29.52
CA LEU A 95 -9.90 2.52 29.34
C LEU A 95 -10.84 2.19 30.52
N GLU A 96 -10.87 0.94 30.96
CA GLU A 96 -11.74 0.48 32.04
C GLU A 96 -11.25 0.93 33.43
N HIS A 97 -9.94 0.87 33.71
CA HIS A 97 -9.38 1.14 35.03
C HIS A 97 -9.07 2.61 35.28
N GLU A 98 -8.49 3.31 34.30
CA GLU A 98 -8.06 4.71 34.44
C GLU A 98 -9.19 5.66 34.05
N PHE A 99 -9.82 5.43 32.90
CA PHE A 99 -10.91 6.30 32.41
C PHE A 99 -12.28 5.91 32.94
N GLY A 100 -12.43 4.70 33.49
CA GLY A 100 -13.72 4.21 33.98
C GLY A 100 -14.75 4.06 32.86
N LEU A 101 -14.30 3.84 31.62
CA LEU A 101 -15.13 3.71 30.43
C LEU A 101 -14.98 2.32 29.83
N SER A 102 -16.06 1.82 29.24
CA SER A 102 -16.02 0.77 28.23
C SER A 102 -15.80 1.37 26.83
N TRP A 103 -15.41 0.53 25.87
CA TRP A 103 -15.34 0.93 24.45
C TRP A 103 -16.68 1.47 23.95
N ASP A 104 -17.80 0.84 24.33
CA ASP A 104 -19.13 1.29 23.93
C ASP A 104 -19.47 2.68 24.47
N GLU A 105 -19.07 2.98 25.71
CA GLU A 105 -19.25 4.32 26.30
C GLU A 105 -18.34 5.36 25.62
N LEU A 106 -17.10 5.01 25.29
CA LEU A 106 -16.22 5.89 24.53
C LEU A 106 -16.80 6.21 23.14
N TYR A 107 -17.29 5.20 22.41
CA TYR A 107 -17.91 5.40 21.10
C TYR A 107 -19.23 6.19 21.19
N ALA A 108 -19.98 6.03 22.28
CA ALA A 108 -21.17 6.85 22.50
C ALA A 108 -20.84 8.34 22.70
N LEU A 109 -19.64 8.66 23.21
CA LEU A 109 -19.14 10.03 23.33
C LEU A 109 -18.61 10.59 22.01
N PHE A 110 -18.10 9.74 21.12
CA PHE A 110 -17.56 10.12 19.81
C PHE A 110 -18.23 9.35 18.65
N PRO A 111 -19.54 9.54 18.42
CA PRO A 111 -20.29 8.71 17.47
C PRO A 111 -20.10 9.11 16.00
N GLY A 112 -19.62 10.32 15.74
CA GLY A 112 -19.69 10.97 14.44
C GLY A 112 -18.41 10.87 13.60
N GLN A 113 -18.15 11.93 12.83
CA GLN A 113 -16.94 12.03 12.03
C GLN A 113 -15.69 12.05 12.93
N PHE A 114 -14.60 11.45 12.44
CA PHE A 114 -13.25 11.56 13.00
C PHE A 114 -12.26 11.90 11.89
N SER A 115 -11.24 12.69 12.21
CA SER A 115 -10.10 12.89 11.31
C SER A 115 -8.79 13.10 12.06
N LEU A 116 -7.70 12.63 11.45
CA LEU A 116 -6.32 12.92 11.83
C LEU A 116 -5.63 13.59 10.63
N ALA A 117 -5.05 14.78 10.86
CA ALA A 117 -4.25 15.51 9.91
C ALA A 117 -2.81 15.65 10.44
N CYS A 118 -1.82 15.41 9.58
CA CYS A 118 -0.40 15.59 9.87
C CYS A 118 0.20 16.59 8.87
N PHE A 119 1.04 17.52 9.34
CA PHE A 119 1.52 18.67 8.54
C PHE A 119 3.04 18.80 8.39
N ASN A 120 3.81 17.92 9.04
CA ASN A 120 5.28 17.94 8.97
C ASN A 120 5.89 16.53 8.86
N VAL A 121 5.20 15.64 8.13
CA VAL A 121 5.61 14.25 7.92
C VAL A 121 7.02 14.15 7.31
N PRO A 122 7.41 14.95 6.30
CA PRO A 122 8.77 14.92 5.77
C PRO A 122 9.82 15.27 6.82
N GLU A 123 9.59 16.29 7.63
CA GLU A 123 10.50 16.73 8.68
C GLU A 123 10.70 15.64 9.74
N LEU A 124 9.64 14.91 10.10
CA LEU A 124 9.73 13.77 11.01
C LEU A 124 10.55 12.63 10.41
N LEU A 125 10.26 12.25 9.16
CA LEU A 125 10.99 11.18 8.46
C LEU A 125 12.48 11.51 8.27
N LEU A 126 12.79 12.78 8.05
CA LEU A 126 14.14 13.30 7.86
C LEU A 126 14.85 13.65 9.17
N GLN A 127 14.19 13.50 10.33
CA GLN A 127 14.71 13.85 11.66
C GLN A 127 15.11 15.35 11.76
N GLN A 128 14.36 16.20 11.07
CA GLN A 128 14.49 17.66 11.09
C GLN A 128 13.52 18.32 12.06
N ALA A 129 12.46 17.61 12.44
CA ALA A 129 11.57 17.96 13.56
C ALA A 129 11.65 16.86 14.63
N GLU A 130 11.63 17.28 15.90
CA GLU A 130 11.54 16.36 17.03
C GLU A 130 10.09 15.98 17.37
N ARG A 131 9.12 16.77 16.90
CA ARG A 131 7.70 16.63 17.26
C ARG A 131 6.78 16.70 16.05
N PRO A 132 5.70 15.90 16.07
CA PRO A 132 4.70 15.97 15.02
C PRO A 132 3.89 17.27 15.11
N ASP A 133 3.53 17.82 13.95
CA ASP A 133 2.45 18.79 13.79
C ASP A 133 1.20 18.01 13.38
N ILE A 134 0.27 17.84 14.32
CA ILE A 134 -0.93 17.04 14.16
C ILE A 134 -2.17 17.78 14.65
N MET A 135 -3.29 17.44 14.02
CA MET A 135 -4.62 17.85 14.44
C MET A 135 -5.56 16.65 14.37
N VAL A 136 -6.19 16.35 15.50
CA VAL A 136 -7.28 15.40 15.63
C VAL A 136 -8.58 16.15 15.81
N LEU A 137 -9.58 15.80 15.00
CA LEU A 137 -10.94 16.31 15.12
C LEU A 137 -11.87 15.12 15.33
N ALA A 138 -12.78 15.23 16.29
CA ALA A 138 -13.82 14.23 16.53
C ALA A 138 -15.14 14.91 16.91
N GLU A 139 -16.26 14.44 16.37
CA GLU A 139 -17.57 14.89 16.85
C GLU A 139 -17.79 14.37 18.27
N TYR A 140 -18.11 15.26 19.20
CA TYR A 140 -18.30 14.94 20.62
C TYR A 140 -19.74 15.26 21.07
N THR A 141 -20.37 14.30 21.76
CA THR A 141 -21.78 14.41 22.21
C THR A 141 -21.95 14.52 23.72
N GLY A 142 -20.87 14.36 24.49
CA GLY A 142 -20.88 14.53 25.94
C GLY A 142 -20.93 16.01 26.37
N ASP A 143 -20.87 16.25 27.68
CA ASP A 143 -20.73 17.60 28.22
C ASP A 143 -19.25 17.98 28.45
N VAL A 144 -18.98 19.29 28.54
CA VAL A 144 -17.60 19.80 28.69
C VAL A 144 -16.94 19.32 29.99
N ASP A 145 -17.71 19.22 31.08
CA ASP A 145 -17.16 18.78 32.37
C ASP A 145 -16.70 17.31 32.30
N GLN A 146 -17.42 16.47 31.55
CA GLN A 146 -17.05 15.09 31.28
C GLN A 146 -15.80 15.00 30.40
N LEU A 147 -15.68 15.81 29.35
CA LEU A 147 -14.49 15.86 28.51
C LEU A 147 -13.26 16.29 29.31
N ASP A 148 -13.38 17.37 30.08
CA ASP A 148 -12.30 17.91 30.90
C ASP A 148 -11.84 16.86 31.94
N ALA A 149 -12.77 16.10 32.52
CA ALA A 149 -12.43 15.01 33.42
C ALA A 149 -11.64 13.88 32.73
N LEU A 150 -12.02 13.50 31.50
CA LEU A 150 -11.30 12.49 30.72
C LEU A 150 -9.89 12.97 30.36
N LEU A 151 -9.73 14.22 29.94
CA LEU A 151 -8.43 14.74 29.55
C LEU A 151 -7.52 15.04 30.75
N GLN A 152 -8.09 15.36 31.91
CA GLN A 152 -7.33 15.41 33.15
C GLN A 152 -6.71 14.04 33.49
N VAL A 153 -7.45 12.94 33.31
CA VAL A 153 -6.92 11.57 33.52
C VAL A 153 -5.78 11.29 32.53
N GLN A 154 -5.98 11.60 31.25
CA GLN A 154 -4.96 11.40 30.23
C GLN A 154 -3.69 12.22 30.51
N PHE A 155 -3.84 13.49 30.89
CA PHE A 155 -2.75 14.38 31.27
C PHE A 155 -1.97 13.84 32.47
N GLU A 156 -2.65 13.45 33.55
CA GLU A 156 -1.98 12.91 34.74
C GLU A 156 -1.23 11.62 34.45
N ARG A 157 -1.76 10.79 33.55
CA ARG A 157 -1.12 9.55 33.10
C ARG A 157 0.13 9.85 32.27
N ASN A 158 0.04 10.77 31.31
CA ASN A 158 1.18 11.22 30.51
C ASN A 158 2.27 11.81 31.41
N ALA A 159 1.91 12.71 32.32
CA ALA A 159 2.84 13.33 33.25
C ALA A 159 3.56 12.30 34.16
N LYS A 160 2.83 11.33 34.71
CA LYS A 160 3.42 10.24 35.52
C LYS A 160 4.38 9.38 34.70
N SER A 161 3.99 9.04 33.47
CA SER A 161 4.81 8.23 32.55
C SER A 161 6.12 8.94 32.20
N GLN A 162 6.04 10.21 31.81
CA GLN A 162 7.23 10.99 31.47
C GLN A 162 8.12 11.26 32.68
N GLN A 163 7.54 11.57 33.84
CA GLN A 163 8.30 11.74 35.09
C GLN A 163 9.02 10.46 35.52
N ALA A 164 8.46 9.28 35.23
CA ALA A 164 9.13 8.01 35.48
C ALA A 164 10.38 7.82 34.60
N LEU A 165 10.38 8.34 33.37
CA LEU A 165 11.52 8.31 32.45
C LEU A 165 12.56 9.38 32.77
N ASN A 166 12.12 10.59 33.12
CA ASN A 166 12.97 11.70 33.53
C ASN A 166 12.30 12.46 34.69
N PRO A 167 12.79 12.31 35.93
CA PRO A 167 12.20 12.94 37.12
C PRO A 167 12.23 14.48 37.11
N ALA A 168 12.99 15.10 36.21
CA ALA A 168 13.00 16.55 36.02
C ALA A 168 11.81 17.05 35.18
N ILE A 169 11.05 16.14 34.56
CA ILE A 169 9.87 16.49 33.78
C ILE A 169 8.76 16.95 34.72
N GLU A 170 8.24 18.15 34.47
CA GLU A 170 7.10 18.74 35.16
C GLU A 170 6.06 19.16 34.13
N HIS A 171 4.80 18.77 34.32
CA HIS A 171 3.67 19.16 33.48
C HIS A 171 2.76 20.13 34.23
N THR A 172 2.26 21.15 33.54
CA THR A 172 1.29 22.09 34.06
C THR A 172 0.21 22.36 33.02
N MET A 173 -1.05 22.11 33.38
CA MET A 173 -2.18 22.50 32.55
C MET A 173 -2.35 24.02 32.62
N ILE A 174 -2.31 24.68 31.47
CA ILE A 174 -2.58 26.12 31.34
C ILE A 174 -3.85 26.34 30.52
N GLU A 175 -4.59 27.40 30.87
CA GLU A 175 -5.81 27.78 30.19
C GLU A 175 -5.60 29.08 29.40
N GLU A 176 -6.09 29.12 28.17
CA GLU A 176 -6.12 30.30 27.32
C GLU A 176 -7.55 30.55 26.82
N THR A 177 -8.01 31.79 26.88
CA THR A 177 -9.25 32.17 26.19
C THR A 177 -8.91 32.69 24.80
N PHE A 178 -9.36 31.98 23.76
CA PHE A 178 -9.12 32.34 22.36
C PHE A 178 -10.44 32.27 21.58
N MET A 179 -10.76 33.35 20.84
CA MET A 179 -12.03 33.49 20.08
C MET A 179 -13.33 33.20 20.87
N GLY A 180 -13.29 33.35 22.20
CA GLY A 180 -14.44 33.10 23.07
C GLY A 180 -14.55 31.64 23.56
N GLU A 181 -13.62 30.78 23.15
CA GLU A 181 -13.49 29.40 23.61
C GLU A 181 -12.34 29.27 24.61
N THR A 182 -12.42 28.25 25.47
CA THR A 182 -11.33 27.88 26.39
C THR A 182 -10.47 26.83 25.71
N LEU A 183 -9.17 27.12 25.59
CA LEU A 183 -8.15 26.21 25.13
C LEU A 183 -7.34 25.77 26.35
N TYR A 184 -7.04 24.49 26.40
CA TYR A 184 -6.23 23.88 27.44
C TYR A 184 -4.92 23.40 26.81
N PHE A 185 -3.79 23.71 27.43
CA PHE A 185 -2.47 23.28 26.94
C PHE A 185 -1.68 22.59 28.04
N ASP A 186 -1.02 21.49 27.69
CA ASP A 186 -0.01 20.86 28.54
C ASP A 186 1.33 21.58 28.37
N GLU A 187 1.67 22.43 29.35
CA GLU A 187 3.00 23.04 29.46
C GLU A 187 3.96 22.08 30.16
N THR A 188 4.90 21.54 29.40
CA THR A 188 5.92 20.59 29.88
C THR A 188 7.28 21.29 30.02
N TYR A 189 7.91 21.14 31.18
CA TYR A 189 9.31 21.46 31.42
C TYR A 189 10.14 20.18 31.41
N ASP A 190 11.10 20.03 30.50
CA ASP A 190 11.87 18.78 30.35
C ASP A 190 13.16 18.69 31.21
N GLY A 191 13.41 19.71 32.04
CA GLY A 191 14.67 19.88 32.77
C GLY A 191 15.64 20.85 32.10
N GLU A 192 15.41 21.24 30.84
CA GLU A 192 16.20 22.22 30.10
C GLU A 192 15.35 23.40 29.63
N GLN A 193 14.19 23.12 29.06
CA GLN A 193 13.29 24.10 28.44
C GLN A 193 11.82 23.81 28.77
N THR A 194 11.01 24.85 28.71
CA THR A 194 9.55 24.78 28.84
C THR A 194 8.93 24.94 27.46
N TYR A 195 7.95 24.11 27.14
CA TYR A 195 7.24 24.10 25.87
C TYR A 195 5.81 23.61 26.05
N ILE A 196 4.96 23.83 25.05
CA ILE A 196 3.66 23.18 24.97
C ILE A 196 3.82 21.83 24.29
N GLU A 197 3.36 20.76 24.94
CA GLU A 197 3.40 19.40 24.41
C GLU A 197 2.23 19.16 23.45
N ASP A 198 1.02 19.36 23.95
CA ASP A 198 -0.22 19.34 23.19
C ASP A 198 -1.25 20.30 23.80
N GLY A 199 -2.38 20.45 23.13
CA GLY A 199 -3.52 21.14 23.68
C GLY A 199 -4.83 20.65 23.09
N TYR A 200 -5.91 20.93 23.81
CA TYR A 200 -7.25 20.56 23.41
C TYR A 200 -8.27 21.68 23.59
N ALA A 201 -9.37 21.57 22.84
CA ALA A 201 -10.54 22.42 22.97
C ALA A 201 -11.81 21.67 22.54
N LEU A 202 -12.97 22.17 22.98
CA LEU A 202 -14.28 21.73 22.49
C LEU A 202 -14.99 22.93 21.89
N VAL A 203 -15.16 22.93 20.56
CA VAL A 203 -15.73 24.06 19.82
C VAL A 203 -16.91 23.59 18.98
N ASP A 204 -18.09 24.14 19.24
CA ASP A 204 -19.33 23.84 18.49
C ASP A 204 -19.64 22.33 18.33
N GLY A 205 -19.29 21.53 19.35
CA GLY A 205 -19.48 20.08 19.37
C GLY A 205 -18.36 19.27 18.71
N VAL A 206 -17.26 19.92 18.32
CA VAL A 206 -16.05 19.29 17.79
C VAL A 206 -14.98 19.29 18.86
N PHE A 207 -14.56 18.10 19.27
CA PHE A 207 -13.36 17.90 20.05
C PHE A 207 -12.13 18.09 19.16
N ILE A 208 -11.18 18.89 19.63
CA ILE A 208 -9.92 19.16 18.96
C ILE A 208 -8.80 18.75 19.91
N LEU A 209 -7.85 17.96 19.42
CA LEU A 209 -6.55 17.73 20.05
C LEU A 209 -5.48 18.08 19.02
N ALA A 210 -4.56 18.96 19.36
CA ALA A 210 -3.57 19.43 18.40
C ALA A 210 -2.24 19.78 19.06
N THR A 211 -1.18 19.65 18.27
CA THR A 211 0.17 20.13 18.58
C THR A 211 0.84 20.54 17.26
N PRO A 212 1.63 21.62 17.21
CA PRO A 212 1.96 22.55 18.29
C PRO A 212 0.77 23.46 18.68
N GLU A 213 0.97 24.34 19.64
CA GLU A 213 -0.06 25.27 20.14
C GLU A 213 -0.72 26.14 19.05
N GLU A 214 0.03 26.49 18.00
CA GLU A 214 -0.48 27.24 16.85
C GLU A 214 -1.53 26.45 16.06
N ARG A 215 -1.38 25.11 15.99
CA ARG A 215 -2.32 24.23 15.30
C ARG A 215 -3.68 24.19 15.99
N LEU A 216 -3.71 24.18 17.33
CA LEU A 216 -4.97 24.26 18.08
C LEU A 216 -5.69 25.60 17.82
N ARG A 217 -4.96 26.71 17.84
CA ARG A 217 -5.53 28.04 17.57
C ARG A 217 -6.07 28.13 16.14
N SER A 218 -5.31 27.64 15.15
CA SER A 218 -5.76 27.54 13.75
C SER A 218 -7.03 26.69 13.62
N ALA A 219 -7.11 25.54 14.28
CA ALA A 219 -8.31 24.70 14.25
C ALA A 219 -9.56 25.39 14.82
N VAL A 220 -9.40 26.12 15.93
CA VAL A 220 -10.47 26.92 16.54
C VAL A 220 -10.92 28.04 15.59
N GLU A 221 -9.96 28.75 14.98
CA GLU A 221 -10.23 29.78 13.98
C GLU A 221 -10.95 29.20 12.76
N ALA A 222 -10.50 28.07 12.25
CA ALA A 222 -11.10 27.38 11.11
C ALA A 222 -12.54 26.91 11.37
N ILE A 223 -12.87 26.50 12.60
CA ILE A 223 -14.26 26.15 12.97
C ILE A 223 -15.14 27.41 13.06
N LYS A 224 -14.62 28.51 13.60
CA LYS A 224 -15.40 29.75 13.83
C LYS A 224 -15.60 30.59 12.58
N ASP A 225 -14.52 30.80 11.83
CA ASP A 225 -14.46 31.76 10.72
C ASP A 225 -14.18 31.07 9.36
N GLY A 226 -13.81 29.78 9.36
CA GLY A 226 -13.37 29.04 8.17
C GLY A 226 -11.87 29.19 7.90
N PRO A 227 -11.16 28.16 7.40
CA PRO A 227 -9.75 28.30 7.05
C PRO A 227 -9.59 29.08 5.74
N ASP A 228 -8.45 29.75 5.57
CA ASP A 228 -8.14 30.51 4.35
C ASP A 228 -8.10 29.63 3.08
N ALA A 229 -7.61 28.39 3.23
CA ALA A 229 -7.50 27.41 2.15
C ALA A 229 -7.91 26.01 2.67
N PRO A 230 -9.21 25.67 2.63
CA PRO A 230 -9.67 24.36 3.07
C PRO A 230 -9.17 23.23 2.16
N LEU A 231 -8.81 22.07 2.74
CA LEU A 231 -8.47 20.85 2.01
C LEU A 231 -9.59 20.44 1.05
N GLY A 232 -10.83 20.51 1.53
CA GLY A 232 -12.03 20.13 0.79
C GLY A 232 -12.32 20.99 -0.44
N GLU A 233 -11.57 22.07 -0.66
CA GLU A 233 -11.65 22.91 -1.87
C GLU A 233 -10.45 22.72 -2.81
N GLN A 234 -9.44 21.93 -2.42
CA GLN A 234 -8.26 21.69 -3.25
C GLN A 234 -8.59 20.80 -4.45
N ALA A 235 -8.08 21.17 -5.63
CA ALA A 235 -8.38 20.48 -6.88
C ALA A 235 -7.95 19.00 -6.84
N ALA A 236 -6.75 18.69 -6.34
CA ALA A 236 -6.26 17.32 -6.22
C ALA A 236 -7.09 16.49 -5.24
N TYR A 237 -7.53 17.09 -4.13
CA TYR A 237 -8.43 16.44 -3.17
C TYR A 237 -9.80 16.17 -3.76
N LEU A 238 -10.42 17.16 -4.42
CA LEU A 238 -11.69 16.99 -5.12
C LEU A 238 -11.61 15.91 -6.20
N ARG A 239 -10.52 15.88 -6.97
CA ARG A 239 -10.26 14.84 -7.97
C ARG A 239 -10.15 13.46 -7.34
N ALA A 240 -9.50 13.33 -6.18
CA ALA A 240 -9.47 12.07 -5.42
C ALA A 240 -10.88 11.64 -5.00
N ARG A 241 -11.76 12.57 -4.62
CA ARG A 241 -13.16 12.27 -4.26
C ARG A 241 -14.04 11.90 -5.46
N GLU A 242 -13.69 12.30 -6.68
CA GLU A 242 -14.42 11.89 -7.89
C GLU A 242 -14.23 10.39 -8.22
N GLU A 243 -13.04 9.86 -7.95
CA GLU A 243 -12.70 8.44 -8.16
C GLU A 243 -12.89 7.57 -6.92
N GLY A 244 -12.90 8.22 -5.75
CA GLY A 244 -13.11 7.65 -4.44
C GLY A 244 -14.47 6.99 -4.24
N GLY A 245 -14.55 6.29 -3.11
CA GLY A 245 -15.73 5.58 -2.66
C GLY A 245 -16.68 6.45 -1.84
N ARG A 246 -17.51 5.82 -1.02
CA ARG A 246 -18.30 6.47 0.04
C ARG A 246 -17.38 7.10 1.10
N GLY A 247 -16.20 6.53 1.32
CA GLY A 247 -15.16 7.01 2.22
C GLY A 247 -15.43 6.65 3.68
N ASP A 248 -15.79 5.40 3.99
CA ASP A 248 -15.96 4.99 5.40
C ASP A 248 -14.64 5.10 6.17
N LEU A 249 -13.55 4.74 5.51
CA LEU A 249 -12.18 5.15 5.85
C LEU A 249 -11.56 5.82 4.62
N GLU A 250 -11.04 7.02 4.81
CA GLU A 250 -10.36 7.83 3.81
C GLU A 250 -8.91 8.03 4.22
N LEU A 251 -7.99 7.83 3.27
CA LEU A 251 -6.58 8.17 3.36
C LEU A 251 -6.23 9.06 2.18
N TYR A 252 -5.67 10.24 2.45
CA TYR A 252 -5.20 11.18 1.45
C TYR A 252 -3.78 11.61 1.76
N PHE A 253 -2.93 11.61 0.73
CA PHE A 253 -1.54 12.02 0.78
C PHE A 253 -1.36 13.19 -0.19
N ASN A 254 -0.97 14.35 0.35
CA ASN A 254 -0.63 15.51 -0.44
C ASN A 254 0.80 15.37 -0.96
N LEU A 255 0.93 14.86 -2.19
CA LEU A 255 2.26 14.61 -2.76
C LEU A 255 2.96 15.91 -3.15
N GLU A 256 2.22 16.99 -3.40
CA GLU A 256 2.81 18.31 -3.64
C GLU A 256 3.53 18.86 -2.40
N ALA A 257 3.03 18.55 -1.19
CA ALA A 257 3.70 18.91 0.07
C ALA A 257 4.79 17.88 0.44
N LEU A 258 4.48 16.59 0.32
CA LEU A 258 5.36 15.51 0.76
C LEU A 258 6.63 15.33 -0.11
N MET A 259 6.48 15.36 -1.43
CA MET A 259 7.55 14.92 -2.33
C MET A 259 8.74 15.87 -2.43
N PRO A 260 8.59 17.22 -2.45
CA PRO A 260 9.73 18.12 -2.59
C PRO A 260 10.83 17.96 -1.51
N PRO A 261 10.53 18.00 -0.19
CA PRO A 261 11.56 17.81 0.83
C PRO A 261 12.17 16.40 0.82
N LEU A 262 11.36 15.37 0.55
CA LEU A 262 11.85 13.99 0.44
C LEU A 262 12.79 13.82 -0.77
N ASN A 263 12.47 14.47 -1.89
CA ASN A 263 13.30 14.47 -3.08
C ASN A 263 14.63 15.18 -2.82
N GLU A 264 14.62 16.36 -2.21
CA GLU A 264 15.84 17.10 -1.87
C GLU A 264 16.78 16.24 -1.00
N ALA A 265 16.24 15.61 0.05
CA ALA A 265 17.01 14.72 0.91
C ALA A 265 17.54 13.47 0.19
N LEU A 266 16.77 12.90 -0.75
CA LEU A 266 17.20 11.79 -1.58
C LEU A 266 18.36 12.20 -2.51
N LEU A 267 18.23 13.34 -3.18
CA LEU A 267 19.25 13.90 -4.06
C LEU A 267 20.56 14.16 -3.31
N ASP A 268 20.48 14.76 -2.12
CA ASP A 268 21.65 15.00 -1.28
C ASP A 268 22.36 13.70 -0.91
N LYS A 269 21.61 12.65 -0.50
CA LYS A 269 22.20 11.33 -0.20
C LYS A 269 22.86 10.69 -1.41
N LEU A 270 22.23 10.74 -2.58
CA LEU A 270 22.78 10.18 -3.81
C LEU A 270 24.06 10.89 -4.25
N LEU A 271 24.09 12.22 -4.15
CA LEU A 271 25.26 13.02 -4.50
C LEU A 271 26.42 12.79 -3.53
N GLN A 272 26.14 12.72 -2.22
CA GLN A 272 27.14 12.33 -1.21
C GLN A 272 27.67 10.91 -1.44
N GLY A 273 26.82 10.00 -1.93
CA GLY A 273 27.16 8.61 -2.29
C GLY A 273 28.02 8.47 -3.54
N GLY A 274 28.43 9.57 -4.18
CA GLY A 274 29.32 9.54 -5.35
C GLY A 274 28.62 9.38 -6.69
N ALA A 275 27.30 9.61 -6.76
CA ALA A 275 26.55 9.59 -8.03
C ALA A 275 27.16 10.51 -9.11
N PHE A 276 27.80 11.61 -8.70
CA PHE A 276 28.55 12.50 -9.61
C PHE A 276 29.66 11.78 -10.39
N MET A 277 30.26 10.74 -9.82
CA MET A 277 31.29 9.94 -10.50
C MET A 277 30.72 9.13 -11.66
N LEU A 278 29.41 8.89 -11.68
CA LEU A 278 28.66 8.26 -12.77
C LEU A 278 28.12 9.29 -13.78
N GLY A 279 28.47 10.57 -13.60
CA GLY A 279 27.98 11.69 -14.42
C GLY A 279 26.58 12.17 -14.06
N LEU A 280 26.01 11.69 -12.95
CA LEU A 280 24.71 12.13 -12.43
C LEU A 280 24.88 13.45 -11.66
N ASN A 281 23.96 14.39 -11.83
CA ASN A 281 23.90 15.63 -11.07
C ASN A 281 22.48 15.88 -10.53
N ALA A 282 22.33 16.87 -9.64
CA ALA A 282 21.05 17.20 -9.00
C ALA A 282 19.94 17.41 -10.04
N ASP A 283 20.15 18.29 -11.03
CA ASP A 283 19.16 18.61 -12.06
C ASP A 283 18.75 17.36 -12.86
N SER A 284 19.72 16.52 -13.24
CA SER A 284 19.45 15.29 -13.99
C SER A 284 18.64 14.28 -13.18
N LEU A 285 18.94 14.12 -11.90
CA LEU A 285 18.22 13.20 -11.01
C LEU A 285 16.83 13.74 -10.70
N ASN A 286 16.70 15.05 -10.47
CA ASN A 286 15.42 15.71 -10.30
C ASN A 286 14.51 15.47 -11.51
N ASN A 287 15.01 15.67 -12.73
CA ASN A 287 14.26 15.43 -13.96
C ASN A 287 13.92 13.94 -14.20
N VAL A 288 14.75 13.01 -13.71
CA VAL A 288 14.50 11.57 -13.82
C VAL A 288 13.39 11.13 -12.89
N PHE A 289 13.39 11.60 -11.65
CA PHE A 289 12.33 11.28 -10.70
C PHE A 289 11.05 12.05 -11.01
N ALA A 290 11.18 13.35 -11.30
CA ALA A 290 10.10 14.29 -11.57
C ALA A 290 8.96 14.19 -10.53
N LEU A 291 9.30 14.06 -9.24
CA LEU A 291 8.31 13.84 -8.18
C LEU A 291 7.37 15.04 -8.02
N GLU A 292 7.79 16.23 -8.45
CA GLU A 292 6.97 17.44 -8.54
C GLU A 292 5.78 17.32 -9.50
N SER A 293 5.76 16.31 -10.37
CA SER A 293 4.60 16.02 -11.23
C SER A 293 3.47 15.31 -10.48
N MET A 294 3.74 14.73 -9.31
CA MET A 294 2.75 14.05 -8.49
C MET A 294 1.96 15.05 -7.65
N GLN A 295 0.64 14.96 -7.70
CA GLN A 295 -0.26 15.85 -6.96
C GLN A 295 -0.74 15.21 -5.66
N ALA A 296 -1.33 14.03 -5.75
CA ALA A 296 -1.91 13.35 -4.61
C ALA A 296 -1.94 11.84 -4.80
N ALA A 297 -1.93 11.12 -3.69
CA ALA A 297 -2.35 9.73 -3.66
C ALA A 297 -3.52 9.59 -2.68
N PHE A 298 -4.43 8.67 -2.93
CA PHE A 298 -5.54 8.41 -2.03
C PHE A 298 -5.91 6.94 -1.97
N MET A 299 -6.56 6.56 -0.88
CA MET A 299 -7.20 5.27 -0.70
C MET A 299 -8.49 5.47 0.09
N ASP A 300 -9.61 5.04 -0.46
CA ASP A 300 -10.86 4.89 0.29
C ASP A 300 -11.17 3.41 0.48
N VAL A 301 -11.70 3.08 1.65
CA VAL A 301 -12.23 1.76 1.97
C VAL A 301 -13.68 1.91 2.38
N ASP A 302 -14.55 1.15 1.70
CA ASP A 302 -15.96 1.08 1.99
C ASP A 302 -16.36 -0.32 2.44
N LEU A 303 -17.15 -0.37 3.50
CA LEU A 303 -17.77 -1.60 3.97
C LEU A 303 -19.12 -1.75 3.28
N VAL A 304 -19.25 -2.77 2.43
CA VAL A 304 -20.50 -3.11 1.73
C VAL A 304 -20.98 -4.50 2.15
N ASP A 305 -22.26 -4.81 1.96
CA ASP A 305 -22.85 -6.08 2.43
C ASP A 305 -22.12 -7.33 1.91
N GLU A 306 -21.57 -7.25 0.69
CA GLU A 306 -20.91 -8.37 0.00
C GLU A 306 -19.39 -8.43 0.25
N GLY A 307 -18.76 -7.42 0.87
CA GLY A 307 -17.31 -7.35 1.04
C GLY A 307 -16.75 -5.93 1.27
N LEU A 308 -15.47 -5.73 0.94
CA LEU A 308 -14.81 -4.43 1.02
C LEU A 308 -14.52 -3.87 -0.36
N GLU A 309 -14.99 -2.68 -0.65
CA GLU A 309 -14.59 -1.92 -1.84
C GLU A 309 -13.41 -1.01 -1.48
N VAL A 310 -12.38 -1.01 -2.33
CA VAL A 310 -11.18 -0.20 -2.14
C VAL A 310 -10.92 0.64 -3.38
N HIS A 311 -10.92 1.96 -3.20
CA HIS A 311 -10.69 2.93 -4.26
C HIS A 311 -9.31 3.55 -4.11
N SER A 312 -8.42 3.13 -5.00
CA SER A 312 -7.05 3.53 -5.24
C SER A 312 -6.82 4.74 -6.15
N GLY A 313 -5.86 5.64 -5.88
CA GLY A 313 -5.34 6.44 -7.00
C GLY A 313 -4.04 7.17 -6.76
N LEU A 314 -3.34 7.43 -7.86
CA LEU A 314 -2.24 8.38 -7.98
C LEU A 314 -2.64 9.45 -9.00
N ILE A 315 -2.65 10.71 -8.57
CA ILE A 315 -2.99 11.88 -9.38
C ILE A 315 -1.69 12.62 -9.71
N TYR A 316 -1.52 13.01 -10.96
CA TYR A 316 -0.34 13.71 -11.46
C TYR A 316 -0.72 14.81 -12.44
N HIS A 317 0.10 15.85 -12.55
CA HIS A 317 -0.07 16.91 -13.56
C HIS A 317 0.19 16.40 -14.97
N GLU A 318 1.22 15.55 -15.10
CA GLU A 318 1.61 14.90 -16.34
C GLU A 318 2.45 13.65 -16.03
N GLN A 319 2.54 12.72 -16.97
CA GLN A 319 3.45 11.58 -16.87
C GLN A 319 4.89 12.01 -17.18
N ALA A 320 5.56 12.59 -16.19
CA ALA A 320 6.97 12.98 -16.25
C ALA A 320 7.88 12.00 -15.47
N GLY A 321 9.18 12.01 -15.79
CA GLY A 321 10.18 11.20 -15.08
C GLY A 321 9.79 9.71 -15.04
N LEU A 322 9.82 9.13 -13.83
CA LEU A 322 9.47 7.73 -13.59
C LEU A 322 8.03 7.37 -13.96
N LEU A 323 7.10 8.34 -13.95
CA LEU A 323 5.70 8.08 -14.33
C LEU A 323 5.55 7.72 -15.81
N ARG A 324 6.53 8.04 -16.65
CA ARG A 324 6.56 7.62 -18.07
C ARG A 324 6.67 6.11 -18.26
N LEU A 325 7.07 5.38 -17.21
CA LEU A 325 7.12 3.93 -17.25
C LEU A 325 5.73 3.29 -17.19
N LEU A 326 4.68 4.07 -16.89
CA LEU A 326 3.27 3.67 -16.98
C LEU A 326 2.79 3.68 -18.44
N ALA A 327 3.46 2.90 -19.28
CA ALA A 327 3.27 2.88 -20.74
C ALA A 327 2.13 1.95 -21.16
N TYR A 328 0.89 2.25 -20.78
CA TYR A 328 -0.26 1.47 -21.24
C TYR A 328 -0.71 1.92 -22.63
N THR A 329 -1.42 1.03 -23.33
CA THR A 329 -1.96 1.28 -24.67
C THR A 329 -3.47 1.50 -24.63
N ASP A 330 -4.04 2.05 -25.70
CA ASP A 330 -5.49 2.15 -25.88
C ASP A 330 -6.11 0.84 -26.42
N GLU A 331 -5.31 -0.21 -26.59
CA GLU A 331 -5.78 -1.50 -27.09
C GLU A 331 -6.60 -2.24 -26.01
N PRO A 332 -7.60 -3.05 -26.40
CA PRO A 332 -8.36 -3.85 -25.45
C PRO A 332 -7.47 -4.77 -24.61
N LEU A 333 -7.89 -5.04 -23.37
CA LEU A 333 -7.21 -6.02 -22.53
C LEU A 333 -7.11 -7.39 -23.23
N PRO A 334 -5.99 -8.13 -23.04
CA PRO A 334 -5.80 -9.43 -23.65
C PRO A 334 -6.94 -10.42 -23.32
N GLU A 335 -7.50 -11.12 -24.31
CA GLU A 335 -8.57 -12.11 -24.07
C GLU A 335 -8.12 -13.24 -23.13
N ALA A 336 -6.84 -13.63 -23.19
CA ALA A 336 -6.24 -14.57 -22.24
C ALA A 336 -7.00 -15.91 -22.02
N ARG A 337 -7.68 -16.46 -23.04
CA ARG A 337 -8.43 -17.76 -22.98
C ARG A 337 -7.63 -18.94 -22.46
N TYR A 338 -6.31 -18.87 -22.57
CA TYR A 338 -5.40 -19.90 -22.11
C TYR A 338 -5.18 -19.93 -20.60
N VAL A 339 -5.71 -18.97 -19.84
CA VAL A 339 -5.65 -18.98 -18.38
C VAL A 339 -6.62 -20.03 -17.85
N PRO A 340 -6.15 -21.05 -17.12
CA PRO A 340 -7.02 -22.12 -16.62
C PRO A 340 -7.90 -21.64 -15.46
N SER A 341 -9.10 -22.19 -15.31
CA SER A 341 -10.04 -21.80 -14.25
C SER A 341 -9.55 -22.08 -12.82
N GLY A 342 -8.54 -22.95 -12.65
CA GLY A 342 -7.98 -23.33 -11.35
C GLY A 342 -6.94 -22.36 -10.76
N VAL A 343 -6.68 -21.22 -11.42
CA VAL A 343 -5.70 -20.23 -10.94
C VAL A 343 -6.01 -19.74 -9.53
N PHE A 344 -4.96 -19.49 -8.75
CA PHE A 344 -5.12 -18.73 -7.51
C PHE A 344 -4.83 -17.25 -7.73
N SER A 345 -4.01 -16.88 -8.70
CA SER A 345 -3.82 -15.50 -9.10
C SER A 345 -3.65 -15.39 -10.61
N THR A 346 -4.20 -14.35 -11.20
CA THR A 346 -3.96 -14.00 -12.60
C THR A 346 -4.12 -12.50 -12.80
N SER A 347 -3.36 -11.93 -13.73
CA SER A 347 -3.54 -10.56 -14.20
C SER A 347 -3.41 -10.48 -15.71
N ILE A 348 -4.15 -9.54 -16.29
CA ILE A 348 -4.06 -9.13 -17.69
C ILE A 348 -3.82 -7.62 -17.72
N THR A 349 -2.90 -7.16 -18.56
CA THR A 349 -2.65 -5.74 -18.77
C THR A 349 -2.25 -5.49 -20.21
N ASN A 350 -2.55 -4.30 -20.70
CA ASN A 350 -2.17 -3.81 -22.03
C ASN A 350 -0.89 -2.94 -21.99
N LEU A 351 -0.05 -3.13 -20.96
CA LEU A 351 1.24 -2.44 -20.77
C LEU A 351 2.20 -2.75 -21.92
N ASP A 352 2.59 -1.72 -22.67
CA ASP A 352 3.58 -1.81 -23.74
C ASP A 352 4.99 -1.93 -23.14
N VAL A 353 5.48 -3.16 -23.07
CA VAL A 353 6.84 -3.45 -22.59
C VAL A 353 7.89 -2.81 -23.50
N GLY A 354 7.62 -2.68 -24.80
CA GLY A 354 8.52 -2.04 -25.75
C GLY A 354 8.65 -0.54 -25.48
N ASP A 355 7.51 0.16 -25.33
CA ASP A 355 7.53 1.58 -24.98
C ASP A 355 8.10 1.82 -23.57
N LEU A 356 7.75 0.99 -22.57
CA LEU A 356 8.34 1.05 -21.23
C LEU A 356 9.88 1.02 -21.29
N LEU A 357 10.46 0.11 -22.07
CA LEU A 357 11.91 0.00 -22.25
C LEU A 357 12.48 1.21 -22.98
N ALA A 358 11.78 1.75 -23.98
CA ALA A 358 12.19 2.97 -24.68
C ALA A 358 12.16 4.21 -23.76
N GLN A 359 11.15 4.33 -22.89
CA GLN A 359 11.07 5.38 -21.88
C GLN A 359 12.18 5.24 -20.84
N PHE A 360 12.50 4.01 -20.41
CA PHE A 360 13.64 3.75 -19.53
C PHE A 360 14.97 4.22 -20.16
N GLU A 361 15.19 3.99 -21.45
CA GLU A 361 16.38 4.51 -22.14
C GLU A 361 16.41 6.05 -22.21
N THR A 362 15.24 6.66 -22.38
CA THR A 362 15.09 8.12 -22.33
C THR A 362 15.47 8.65 -20.94
N LEU A 363 15.01 7.99 -19.87
CA LEU A 363 15.39 8.34 -18.50
C LEU A 363 16.89 8.15 -18.24
N LEU A 364 17.51 7.07 -18.73
CA LEU A 364 18.96 6.89 -18.64
C LEU A 364 19.73 8.02 -19.34
N THR A 365 19.22 8.50 -20.47
CA THR A 365 19.80 9.62 -21.22
C THR A 365 19.67 10.93 -20.46
N THR A 366 18.50 11.18 -19.86
CA THR A 366 18.25 12.34 -18.98
C THR A 366 19.14 12.30 -17.74
N ALA A 367 19.32 11.11 -17.14
CA ALA A 367 20.17 10.91 -15.97
C ALA A 367 21.64 11.21 -16.28
N SER A 368 22.19 10.59 -17.33
CA SER A 368 23.59 10.79 -17.74
C SER A 368 23.81 10.34 -19.18
N PRO A 369 24.20 11.26 -20.10
CA PRO A 369 24.60 10.88 -21.45
C PRO A 369 25.74 9.86 -21.49
N ASN A 370 26.61 9.83 -20.46
CA ASN A 370 27.68 8.85 -20.34
C ASN A 370 27.16 7.44 -20.01
N LEU A 371 26.11 7.32 -19.20
CA LEU A 371 25.46 6.03 -18.93
C LEU A 371 24.80 5.51 -20.20
N ARG A 372 24.10 6.38 -20.94
CA ARG A 372 23.54 6.02 -22.25
C ARG A 372 24.62 5.52 -23.21
N ALA A 373 25.72 6.25 -23.36
CA ALA A 373 26.83 5.84 -24.24
C ALA A 373 27.44 4.48 -23.83
N GLN A 374 27.53 4.19 -22.53
CA GLN A 374 28.01 2.89 -22.03
C GLN A 374 27.03 1.76 -22.33
N PHE A 375 25.72 2.00 -22.18
CA PHE A 375 24.70 1.04 -22.54
C PHE A 375 24.72 0.73 -24.04
N ASP A 376 24.79 1.77 -24.89
CA ASP A 376 24.91 1.62 -26.33
C ASP A 376 26.20 0.89 -26.75
N ALA A 377 27.31 1.17 -26.07
CA ALA A 377 28.57 0.46 -26.31
C ALA A 377 28.47 -1.03 -25.96
N GLN A 378 27.74 -1.40 -24.90
CA GLN A 378 27.47 -2.80 -24.55
C GLN A 378 26.60 -3.48 -25.60
N LEU A 379 25.51 -2.85 -26.04
CA LEU A 379 24.67 -3.39 -27.11
C LEU A 379 25.47 -3.56 -28.42
N GLN A 380 26.30 -2.58 -28.78
CA GLN A 380 27.15 -2.66 -29.97
C GLN A 380 28.21 -3.76 -29.84
N MET A 381 28.78 -3.96 -28.66
CA MET A 381 29.73 -5.04 -28.40
C MET A 381 29.07 -6.41 -28.59
N VAL A 382 27.87 -6.59 -28.01
CA VAL A 382 27.11 -7.82 -28.17
C VAL A 382 26.75 -8.05 -29.64
N HIS A 383 26.27 -7.03 -30.35
CA HIS A 383 26.00 -7.11 -31.79
C HIS A 383 27.26 -7.48 -32.58
N SER A 384 28.42 -6.90 -32.24
CA SER A 384 29.68 -7.21 -32.93
C SER A 384 30.17 -8.64 -32.67
N ASN A 385 29.89 -9.19 -31.49
CA ASN A 385 30.31 -10.54 -31.09
C ASN A 385 29.35 -11.63 -31.59
N THR A 386 28.05 -11.34 -31.66
CA THR A 386 27.00 -12.34 -31.93
C THR A 386 26.34 -12.17 -33.30
N GLY A 387 26.47 -10.98 -33.91
CA GLY A 387 25.75 -10.61 -35.14
C GLY A 387 24.27 -10.29 -34.93
N VAL A 388 23.76 -10.31 -33.70
CA VAL A 388 22.35 -10.07 -33.37
C VAL A 388 22.15 -8.64 -32.89
N ASP A 389 21.14 -7.97 -33.44
CA ASP A 389 20.70 -6.67 -32.95
C ASP A 389 19.77 -6.84 -31.74
N PHE A 390 20.36 -6.81 -30.56
CA PHE A 390 19.65 -6.99 -29.29
C PHE A 390 18.60 -5.92 -29.01
N ARG A 391 18.82 -4.70 -29.52
CA ARG A 391 17.85 -3.61 -29.36
C ARG A 391 16.56 -3.98 -30.08
N SER A 392 16.65 -4.26 -31.38
CA SER A 392 15.47 -4.63 -32.16
C SER A 392 14.89 -5.99 -31.77
N ALA A 393 15.72 -6.95 -31.34
CA ALA A 393 15.28 -8.30 -31.04
C ALA A 393 14.64 -8.49 -29.66
N ILE A 394 14.96 -7.62 -28.69
CA ILE A 394 14.46 -7.70 -27.31
C ILE A 394 13.71 -6.43 -26.94
N LEU A 395 14.37 -5.26 -27.01
CA LEU A 395 13.79 -4.02 -26.47
C LEU A 395 12.57 -3.57 -27.27
N GLU A 396 12.62 -3.68 -28.59
CA GLU A 396 11.55 -3.20 -29.50
C GLU A 396 10.57 -4.31 -29.91
N ASN A 397 10.72 -5.53 -29.39
CA ASN A 397 10.05 -6.72 -29.93
C ASN A 397 8.85 -7.21 -29.11
N PHE A 398 8.68 -6.67 -27.90
CA PHE A 398 7.56 -7.01 -27.02
C PHE A 398 6.38 -6.08 -27.30
N ALA A 399 5.17 -6.63 -27.25
CA ALA A 399 3.92 -5.91 -27.45
C ALA A 399 3.14 -5.75 -26.13
N GLY A 400 2.04 -4.99 -26.16
CA GLY A 400 1.19 -4.67 -25.01
C GLY A 400 0.51 -5.84 -24.30
N ASP A 401 0.46 -7.04 -24.90
CA ASP A 401 -0.26 -8.18 -24.33
C ASP A 401 0.53 -8.86 -23.19
N VAL A 402 0.34 -8.42 -21.95
CA VAL A 402 0.98 -9.05 -20.78
C VAL A 402 -0.06 -9.78 -19.93
N VAL A 403 0.19 -11.08 -19.70
CA VAL A 403 -0.63 -11.92 -18.83
C VAL A 403 0.25 -12.63 -17.83
N SER A 404 -0.12 -12.57 -16.56
CA SER A 404 0.48 -13.38 -15.51
C SER A 404 -0.56 -14.34 -14.93
N LEU A 405 -0.12 -15.54 -14.54
CA LEU A 405 -0.95 -16.48 -13.81
C LEU A 405 -0.12 -17.35 -12.89
N SER A 406 -0.74 -17.78 -11.80
CA SER A 406 -0.10 -18.63 -10.81
C SER A 406 -1.05 -19.73 -10.31
N VAL A 407 -0.51 -20.93 -10.12
CA VAL A 407 -1.20 -22.08 -9.49
C VAL A 407 -0.40 -22.62 -8.30
N MET A 408 -1.10 -23.17 -7.31
CA MET A 408 -0.45 -23.88 -6.20
C MET A 408 -0.19 -25.34 -6.62
N PRO A 409 1.06 -25.84 -6.55
CA PRO A 409 1.33 -27.24 -6.89
C PRO A 409 0.65 -28.18 -5.89
N GLU A 410 0.00 -29.24 -6.38
CA GLU A 410 -0.71 -30.22 -5.53
C GLU A 410 0.23 -30.92 -4.53
N THR A 411 1.50 -31.12 -4.92
CA THR A 411 2.53 -31.82 -4.13
C THR A 411 3.02 -31.04 -2.90
N SER A 412 2.72 -29.75 -2.82
CA SER A 412 3.22 -28.86 -1.78
C SER A 412 2.36 -28.86 -0.52
N ARG A 413 1.23 -29.58 -0.51
CA ARG A 413 0.36 -29.75 0.67
C ARG A 413 0.82 -30.85 1.64
N GLU A 414 1.67 -31.79 1.22
CA GLU A 414 1.98 -33.00 1.99
C GLU A 414 3.35 -33.01 2.68
N ALA A 415 4.25 -32.09 2.34
CA ALA A 415 5.55 -31.95 2.97
C ALA A 415 5.66 -30.54 3.54
N GLY A 416 5.97 -30.38 4.83
CA GLY A 416 6.12 -29.10 5.52
C GLY A 416 7.27 -28.20 5.01
N ALA A 417 7.45 -28.10 3.70
CA ALA A 417 8.26 -27.14 3.00
C ALA A 417 7.37 -26.02 2.45
N ILE A 418 7.90 -24.80 2.36
CA ILE A 418 7.20 -23.65 1.80
C ILE A 418 6.77 -23.98 0.37
N ALA A 419 5.46 -23.96 0.13
CA ALA A 419 4.90 -24.22 -1.18
C ALA A 419 5.15 -23.01 -2.09
N GLU A 420 6.14 -23.09 -2.97
CA GLU A 420 6.33 -22.06 -3.99
C GLU A 420 5.28 -22.22 -5.11
N PRO A 421 4.62 -21.13 -5.53
CA PRO A 421 3.66 -21.17 -6.63
C PRO A 421 4.36 -21.44 -7.96
N ASP A 422 3.71 -22.25 -8.80
CA ASP A 422 4.05 -22.29 -10.22
C ASP A 422 3.52 -21.02 -10.87
N GLN A 423 4.38 -20.29 -11.57
CA GLN A 423 4.05 -19.01 -12.21
C GLN A 423 4.30 -19.12 -13.72
N VAL A 424 3.43 -18.48 -14.50
CA VAL A 424 3.62 -18.28 -15.94
C VAL A 424 3.39 -16.81 -16.28
N PHE A 425 4.31 -16.25 -17.04
CA PHE A 425 4.22 -14.94 -17.66
C PHE A 425 4.13 -15.13 -19.17
N VAL A 426 3.18 -14.46 -19.80
CA VAL A 426 2.98 -14.45 -21.25
C VAL A 426 3.08 -13.01 -21.71
N VAL A 427 3.97 -12.75 -22.67
CA VAL A 427 4.17 -11.42 -23.26
C VAL A 427 3.99 -11.53 -24.77
N GLY A 428 3.24 -10.61 -25.37
CA GLY A 428 3.09 -10.50 -26.82
C GLY A 428 4.43 -10.25 -27.52
N LEU A 429 4.58 -10.77 -28.75
CA LEU A 429 5.77 -10.59 -29.58
C LEU A 429 5.41 -10.13 -30.98
N GLU A 430 6.21 -9.20 -31.50
CA GLU A 430 6.14 -8.79 -32.90
C GLU A 430 6.89 -9.77 -33.83
N ASN A 431 8.06 -10.24 -33.39
CA ASN A 431 8.98 -11.07 -34.18
C ASN A 431 9.65 -12.17 -33.35
N ALA A 432 8.99 -13.32 -33.31
CA ALA A 432 9.48 -14.53 -32.65
C ALA A 432 10.87 -14.98 -33.12
N ALA A 433 11.16 -14.93 -34.42
CA ALA A 433 12.44 -15.40 -34.97
C ALA A 433 13.63 -14.52 -34.53
N SER A 434 13.38 -13.22 -34.40
CA SER A 434 14.36 -12.25 -33.88
C SER A 434 14.68 -12.56 -32.42
N LEU A 435 13.64 -12.73 -31.57
CA LEU A 435 13.82 -13.08 -30.16
C LEU A 435 14.53 -14.42 -29.98
N SER A 436 14.14 -15.46 -30.72
CA SER A 436 14.81 -16.76 -30.66
C SER A 436 16.30 -16.66 -30.97
N SER A 437 16.66 -15.88 -32.00
CA SER A 437 18.06 -15.66 -32.38
C SER A 437 18.83 -14.90 -31.29
N ALA A 438 18.20 -13.92 -30.65
CA ALA A 438 18.79 -13.18 -29.54
C ALA A 438 18.98 -14.03 -28.28
N LEU A 439 18.01 -14.88 -27.92
CA LEU A 439 18.16 -15.77 -26.76
C LEU A 439 19.26 -16.81 -27.00
N GLU A 440 19.34 -17.42 -28.19
CA GLU A 440 20.44 -18.33 -28.54
C GLU A 440 21.80 -17.64 -28.43
N ALA A 441 21.91 -16.40 -28.91
CA ALA A 441 23.11 -15.60 -28.77
C ALA A 441 23.46 -15.29 -27.30
N LEU A 442 22.48 -14.99 -26.44
CA LEU A 442 22.71 -14.80 -24.99
C LEU A 442 23.20 -16.07 -24.31
N ILE A 443 22.58 -17.21 -24.65
CA ILE A 443 22.98 -18.51 -24.12
C ILE A 443 24.43 -18.81 -24.52
N ASP A 444 24.83 -18.48 -25.76
CA ASP A 444 26.19 -18.69 -26.25
C ASP A 444 27.25 -17.80 -25.58
N LEU A 445 26.85 -16.63 -25.07
CA LEU A 445 27.75 -15.75 -24.33
C LEU A 445 28.09 -16.27 -22.94
N VAL A 446 27.27 -17.16 -22.36
CA VAL A 446 27.49 -17.72 -21.02
C VAL A 446 28.13 -19.11 -21.14
N PRO A 447 29.42 -19.28 -20.79
CA PRO A 447 30.10 -20.56 -20.93
C PRO A 447 29.41 -21.68 -20.13
N GLY A 448 29.06 -22.78 -20.82
CA GLY A 448 28.41 -23.94 -20.21
C GLY A 448 26.89 -23.81 -20.02
N ALA A 449 26.26 -22.69 -20.40
CA ALA A 449 24.81 -22.52 -20.28
C ALA A 449 24.03 -23.51 -21.15
N ARG A 450 24.47 -23.78 -22.38
CA ARG A 450 23.81 -24.77 -23.27
C ARG A 450 23.69 -26.16 -22.64
N GLU A 451 24.69 -26.60 -21.88
CA GLU A 451 24.70 -27.93 -21.25
C GLU A 451 23.68 -28.05 -20.11
N GLN A 452 23.23 -26.92 -19.57
CA GLN A 452 22.25 -26.83 -18.49
C GLN A 452 20.80 -26.71 -18.99
N ILE A 453 20.62 -26.48 -20.30
CA ILE A 453 19.32 -26.37 -20.94
C ILE A 453 18.86 -27.73 -21.42
N GLN A 454 17.64 -28.10 -21.04
CA GLN A 454 16.94 -29.27 -21.57
C GLN A 454 15.89 -28.80 -22.54
N THR A 455 15.84 -29.43 -23.71
CA THR A 455 14.80 -29.17 -24.70
C THR A 455 13.77 -30.30 -24.70
N GLN A 456 12.50 -29.93 -24.81
CA GLN A 456 11.39 -30.87 -24.95
C GLN A 456 10.40 -30.32 -25.97
N ASP A 457 9.97 -31.16 -26.91
CA ASP A 457 8.88 -30.80 -27.81
C ASP A 457 7.52 -31.11 -27.16
N PHE A 458 6.60 -30.14 -27.22
CA PHE A 458 5.25 -30.26 -26.66
C PHE A 458 4.29 -29.34 -27.43
N ALA A 459 3.09 -29.82 -27.78
CA ALA A 459 2.07 -29.05 -28.53
C ALA A 459 2.63 -28.32 -29.79
N GLY A 460 3.58 -28.96 -30.49
CA GLY A 460 4.23 -28.38 -31.67
C GLY A 460 5.21 -27.23 -31.40
N GLN A 461 5.52 -26.94 -30.12
CA GLN A 461 6.50 -25.95 -29.68
C GLN A 461 7.69 -26.63 -29.00
N THR A 462 8.85 -25.96 -29.00
CA THR A 462 10.02 -26.41 -28.25
C THR A 462 10.10 -25.63 -26.93
N ILE A 463 10.05 -26.38 -25.84
CA ILE A 463 10.24 -25.90 -24.47
C ILE A 463 11.73 -25.96 -24.15
N TYR A 464 12.26 -24.87 -23.61
CA TYR A 464 13.63 -24.76 -23.11
C TYR A 464 13.59 -24.64 -21.59
N SER A 465 14.18 -25.60 -20.87
CA SER A 465 14.16 -25.65 -19.40
C SER A 465 15.57 -25.61 -18.83
N PHE A 466 15.82 -24.65 -17.94
CA PHE A 466 17.05 -24.56 -17.16
C PHE A 466 16.92 -25.42 -15.90
N LYS A 467 17.84 -26.36 -15.71
CA LYS A 467 17.92 -27.12 -14.45
C LYS A 467 18.60 -26.29 -13.37
N ASN A 468 17.86 -25.97 -12.30
CA ASN A 468 18.47 -25.46 -11.09
C ASN A 468 19.06 -26.63 -10.28
N ALA A 469 20.38 -26.70 -10.15
CA ALA A 469 21.05 -27.75 -9.38
C ALA A 469 20.85 -27.60 -7.85
N ALA A 470 20.40 -26.43 -7.38
CA ALA A 470 20.26 -26.11 -5.95
C ALA A 470 18.84 -26.34 -5.40
N ALA A 471 17.81 -26.37 -6.25
CA ALA A 471 16.42 -26.56 -5.84
C ALA A 471 15.77 -27.68 -6.66
N ALA A 472 15.41 -28.79 -6.02
CA ALA A 472 14.95 -30.01 -6.68
C ALA A 472 13.63 -29.84 -7.47
N ASN A 473 12.86 -28.75 -7.23
CA ASN A 473 11.52 -28.53 -7.79
C ASN A 473 11.28 -27.13 -8.43
N ALA A 474 12.29 -26.25 -8.51
CA ALA A 474 12.12 -24.90 -9.07
C ALA A 474 12.99 -24.72 -10.33
N GLY A 475 12.40 -25.04 -11.48
CA GLY A 475 13.01 -24.81 -12.80
C GLY A 475 12.51 -23.51 -13.43
N VAL A 476 13.33 -22.88 -14.25
CA VAL A 476 12.88 -21.81 -15.16
C VAL A 476 12.76 -22.41 -16.55
N SER A 477 11.59 -22.29 -17.17
CA SER A 477 11.34 -22.78 -18.53
C SER A 477 10.77 -21.67 -19.39
N TYR A 478 11.07 -21.67 -20.68
CA TYR A 478 10.47 -20.72 -21.61
C TYR A 478 10.12 -21.35 -22.96
N VAL A 479 9.19 -20.70 -23.66
CA VAL A 479 8.74 -21.05 -25.01
C VAL A 479 8.58 -19.77 -25.81
N ILE A 480 9.01 -19.81 -27.07
CA ILE A 480 8.72 -18.77 -28.06
C ILE A 480 7.76 -19.38 -29.07
N THR A 481 6.52 -18.90 -29.07
CA THR A 481 5.53 -19.19 -30.11
C THR A 481 5.64 -18.15 -31.23
N ARG A 482 4.78 -18.24 -32.25
CA ARG A 482 4.76 -17.26 -33.35
C ARG A 482 4.56 -15.81 -32.89
N SER A 483 3.80 -15.58 -31.82
CA SER A 483 3.37 -14.25 -31.39
C SER A 483 3.43 -14.01 -29.88
N LYS A 484 3.99 -14.96 -29.12
CA LYS A 484 4.06 -14.88 -27.66
C LYS A 484 5.37 -15.47 -27.14
N PHE A 485 5.99 -14.77 -26.20
CA PHE A 485 7.02 -15.30 -25.31
C PHE A 485 6.33 -15.76 -24.03
N ILE A 486 6.63 -16.99 -23.60
CA ILE A 486 6.05 -17.57 -22.40
C ILE A 486 7.20 -17.98 -21.49
N LEU A 487 7.24 -17.41 -20.29
CA LEU A 487 8.19 -17.74 -19.24
C LEU A 487 7.46 -18.44 -18.11
N SER A 488 8.01 -19.53 -17.60
CA SER A 488 7.46 -20.30 -16.49
C SER A 488 8.52 -20.47 -15.40
N ILE A 489 8.09 -20.27 -14.16
CA ILE A 489 8.88 -20.50 -12.95
C ILE A 489 8.15 -21.58 -12.14
N GLY A 490 8.84 -22.66 -11.80
CA GLY A 490 8.27 -23.79 -11.06
C GLY A 490 8.17 -25.06 -11.92
N GLN A 491 7.10 -25.83 -11.75
CA GLN A 491 6.87 -27.07 -12.47
C GLN A 491 6.36 -26.83 -13.90
N LEU A 492 6.72 -27.74 -14.80
CA LEU A 492 6.38 -27.63 -16.23
C LEU A 492 4.89 -27.83 -16.54
N GLY A 493 4.11 -28.35 -15.59
CA GLY A 493 2.70 -28.69 -15.79
C GLY A 493 1.86 -27.48 -16.19
N LEU A 494 2.03 -26.34 -15.50
CA LEU A 494 1.30 -25.12 -15.82
C LEU A 494 1.62 -24.59 -17.22
N LEU A 495 2.90 -24.58 -17.60
CA LEU A 495 3.33 -24.18 -18.95
C LEU A 495 2.70 -25.07 -20.03
N GLN A 496 2.71 -26.38 -19.82
CA GLN A 496 2.10 -27.34 -20.76
C GLN A 496 0.58 -27.15 -20.88
N GLU A 497 -0.11 -26.83 -19.78
CA GLU A 497 -1.53 -26.52 -19.81
C GLU A 497 -1.81 -25.25 -20.62
N VAL A 498 -1.04 -24.17 -20.38
CA VAL A 498 -1.16 -22.91 -21.13
C VAL A 498 -0.96 -23.14 -22.63
N LEU A 499 0.05 -23.92 -23.03
CA LEU A 499 0.27 -24.26 -24.45
C LEU A 499 -0.89 -25.06 -25.05
N THR A 500 -1.42 -26.03 -24.32
CA THR A 500 -2.56 -26.86 -24.76
C THR A 500 -3.81 -26.01 -24.96
N ARG A 501 -4.05 -25.04 -24.08
CA ARG A 501 -5.19 -24.12 -24.19
C ARG A 501 -5.01 -23.10 -25.31
N LEU A 502 -3.80 -22.61 -25.53
CA LEU A 502 -3.46 -21.78 -26.69
C LEU A 502 -3.78 -22.48 -28.01
N GLU A 503 -3.50 -23.78 -28.12
CA GLU A 503 -3.79 -24.57 -29.33
C GLU A 503 -5.29 -24.89 -29.49
N SER A 504 -5.96 -25.25 -28.38
CA SER A 504 -7.36 -25.68 -28.43
C SER A 504 -8.37 -24.52 -28.51
N GLY A 505 -8.01 -23.32 -28.04
CA GLY A 505 -8.88 -22.16 -28.01
C GLY A 505 -10.10 -22.30 -27.09
N VAL A 506 -10.04 -23.23 -26.13
CA VAL A 506 -11.11 -23.45 -25.14
C VAL A 506 -11.14 -22.27 -24.16
N ASP A 507 -12.34 -21.88 -23.75
CA ASP A 507 -12.56 -20.81 -22.79
C ASP A 507 -11.87 -21.08 -21.45
N GLY A 508 -11.30 -20.02 -20.90
CA GLY A 508 -10.53 -20.03 -19.66
C GLY A 508 -11.20 -19.24 -18.55
N PHE A 509 -10.42 -18.92 -17.52
CA PHE A 509 -10.86 -18.13 -16.37
C PHE A 509 -11.52 -16.80 -16.76
N TRP A 510 -10.92 -16.08 -17.72
CA TRP A 510 -11.37 -14.75 -18.15
C TRP A 510 -12.62 -14.77 -19.03
N GLN A 511 -13.09 -15.95 -19.45
CA GLN A 511 -14.33 -16.13 -20.24
C GLN A 511 -15.43 -16.80 -19.42
N ASP A 512 -15.17 -17.07 -18.14
CA ASP A 512 -16.20 -17.59 -17.24
C ASP A 512 -17.23 -16.49 -16.97
N ALA A 513 -18.51 -16.83 -17.07
CA ALA A 513 -19.60 -15.87 -16.87
C ALA A 513 -19.61 -15.30 -15.45
N GLU A 514 -19.17 -16.08 -14.46
CA GLU A 514 -19.01 -15.59 -13.09
C GLU A 514 -17.87 -14.56 -13.00
N THR A 515 -16.72 -14.84 -13.62
CA THR A 515 -15.59 -13.91 -13.71
C THR A 515 -15.98 -12.62 -14.44
N GLU A 516 -16.68 -12.71 -15.56
CA GLU A 516 -17.14 -11.53 -16.30
C GLU A 516 -18.08 -10.68 -15.42
N ALA A 517 -19.05 -11.30 -14.75
CA ALA A 517 -20.02 -10.60 -13.90
C ALA A 517 -19.36 -9.86 -12.73
N ILE A 518 -18.33 -10.43 -12.08
CA ILE A 518 -17.65 -9.76 -10.96
C ILE A 518 -16.79 -8.58 -11.43
N PHE A 519 -16.17 -8.65 -12.62
CA PHE A 519 -15.45 -7.48 -13.16
C PHE A 519 -16.41 -6.42 -13.68
N GLU A 520 -17.56 -6.81 -14.24
CA GLU A 520 -18.61 -5.87 -14.65
C GLU A 520 -19.14 -5.03 -13.48
N SER A 521 -19.14 -5.55 -12.24
CA SER A 521 -19.60 -4.76 -11.08
C SER A 521 -18.67 -3.61 -10.70
N ILE A 522 -17.38 -3.68 -11.06
CA ILE A 522 -16.38 -2.63 -10.78
C ILE A 522 -15.91 -1.86 -12.02
N ALA A 523 -16.42 -2.22 -13.20
CA ALA A 523 -15.92 -1.76 -14.49
C ALA A 523 -16.04 -0.24 -14.67
N ARG A 524 -14.99 0.35 -15.25
CA ARG A 524 -14.92 1.73 -15.72
C ARG A 524 -14.41 1.80 -17.16
N PRO A 525 -14.60 2.95 -17.84
CA PRO A 525 -13.92 3.22 -19.09
C PRO A 525 -12.39 3.11 -18.95
N ASP A 526 -11.71 2.87 -20.07
CA ASP A 526 -10.24 2.99 -20.16
C ASP A 526 -9.47 2.08 -19.20
N ALA A 527 -9.95 0.85 -19.04
CA ALA A 527 -9.29 -0.20 -18.24
C ALA A 527 -7.99 -0.65 -18.92
N VAL A 528 -6.87 -0.53 -18.20
CA VAL A 528 -5.51 -0.87 -18.64
C VAL A 528 -4.96 -2.12 -17.96
N ALA A 529 -5.57 -2.54 -16.84
CA ALA A 529 -5.29 -3.83 -16.22
C ALA A 529 -6.50 -4.40 -15.46
N ARG A 530 -6.53 -5.73 -15.36
CA ARG A 530 -7.40 -6.47 -14.44
C ARG A 530 -6.59 -7.56 -13.73
N SER A 531 -6.88 -7.78 -12.45
CA SER A 531 -6.25 -8.85 -11.68
C SER A 531 -7.24 -9.54 -10.75
N TYR A 532 -6.98 -10.81 -10.49
CA TYR A 532 -7.72 -11.65 -9.58
C TYR A 532 -6.75 -12.37 -8.65
N VAL A 533 -7.13 -12.47 -7.37
CA VAL A 533 -6.37 -13.15 -6.32
C VAL A 533 -7.31 -13.93 -5.40
N ASP A 534 -7.02 -15.21 -5.19
CA ASP A 534 -7.66 -16.08 -4.21
C ASP A 534 -6.92 -15.98 -2.87
N ILE A 535 -7.45 -15.19 -1.93
CA ILE A 535 -6.80 -14.90 -0.64
C ILE A 535 -6.67 -16.17 0.20
N GLU A 536 -7.65 -17.07 0.16
CA GLU A 536 -7.59 -18.33 0.91
C GLU A 536 -6.33 -19.13 0.55
N LYS A 537 -6.00 -19.17 -0.75
CA LYS A 537 -4.81 -19.87 -1.26
C LYS A 537 -3.51 -19.09 -1.01
N MET A 538 -3.57 -17.77 -0.85
CA MET A 538 -2.41 -16.92 -0.57
C MET A 538 -2.11 -16.74 0.92
N PHE A 539 -3.08 -17.00 1.80
CA PHE A 539 -2.95 -16.77 3.24
C PHE A 539 -1.71 -17.45 3.83
N LEU A 540 -1.58 -18.77 3.67
CA LEU A 540 -0.44 -19.51 4.21
C LEU A 540 0.92 -19.09 3.60
N PRO A 541 1.08 -19.01 2.25
CA PRO A 541 2.35 -18.59 1.65
C PRO A 541 2.84 -17.19 2.08
N ILE A 542 1.94 -16.20 2.20
CA ILE A 542 2.31 -14.85 2.62
C ILE A 542 2.98 -14.87 3.99
N PHE A 543 2.33 -15.47 4.99
CA PHE A 543 2.90 -15.55 6.34
C PHE A 543 4.17 -16.39 6.36
N GLN A 544 4.23 -17.51 5.64
CA GLN A 544 5.44 -18.32 5.53
C GLN A 544 6.63 -17.57 4.89
N SER A 545 6.38 -16.56 4.04
CA SER A 545 7.43 -15.72 3.43
C SER A 545 7.88 -14.55 4.32
N ILE A 546 6.96 -13.98 5.11
CA ILE A 546 7.24 -12.82 5.99
C ILE A 546 8.09 -13.26 7.20
N VAL A 547 7.75 -14.38 7.83
CA VAL A 547 8.42 -14.81 9.08
C VAL A 547 9.94 -15.03 8.95
N PRO A 548 10.47 -15.67 7.89
CA PRO A 548 11.92 -15.81 7.71
C PRO A 548 12.65 -14.47 7.55
N SER A 549 12.00 -13.46 6.98
CA SER A 549 12.59 -12.12 6.79
C SER A 549 12.64 -11.29 8.08
N GLN A 550 11.70 -11.51 9.00
CA GLN A 550 11.72 -10.89 10.32
C GLN A 550 12.80 -11.50 11.25
N LEU A 551 13.06 -12.80 11.13
CA LEU A 551 14.18 -13.47 11.81
C LEU A 551 15.55 -12.90 11.40
N ALA A 552 15.68 -12.39 10.18
CA ALA A 552 16.92 -11.75 9.70
C ALA A 552 17.08 -10.29 10.15
N SER A 553 15.98 -9.61 10.51
CA SER A 553 15.96 -8.20 10.94
C SER A 553 15.84 -8.02 12.46
N GLY A 554 15.82 -9.12 13.23
CA GLY A 554 15.78 -9.09 14.70
C GLY A 554 14.39 -8.77 15.28
N GLY A 555 13.31 -8.95 14.51
CA GLY A 555 11.93 -8.78 14.97
C GLY A 555 11.40 -9.97 15.79
N SER A 556 10.25 -9.77 16.44
CA SER A 556 9.52 -10.80 17.19
C SER A 556 9.28 -12.03 16.31
N SER A 557 9.71 -13.22 16.77
CA SER A 557 9.57 -14.45 16.00
C SER A 557 8.13 -14.93 16.04
N LEU A 558 7.39 -14.73 14.96
CA LEU A 558 6.09 -15.36 14.76
C LEU A 558 6.25 -16.88 14.69
N ASP A 559 5.41 -17.61 15.44
CA ASP A 559 5.36 -19.07 15.39
C ASP A 559 4.42 -19.52 14.27
N LEU A 560 5.00 -19.94 13.14
CA LEU A 560 4.26 -20.45 11.99
C LEU A 560 3.44 -21.72 12.30
N GLU A 561 3.73 -22.44 13.39
CA GLU A 561 2.92 -23.59 13.81
C GLU A 561 1.53 -23.17 14.35
N GLN A 562 1.39 -21.91 14.78
CA GLN A 562 0.15 -21.34 15.31
C GLN A 562 -0.71 -20.67 14.22
N LEU A 563 -0.18 -20.51 13.01
CA LEU A 563 -0.92 -19.93 11.89
C LEU A 563 -2.13 -20.80 11.53
N PRO A 564 -3.36 -20.26 11.48
CA PRO A 564 -4.52 -21.02 11.07
C PRO A 564 -4.32 -21.64 9.68
N GLN A 565 -4.64 -22.93 9.56
CA GLN A 565 -4.49 -23.64 8.28
C GLN A 565 -5.51 -23.19 7.22
N LYS A 566 -6.57 -22.50 7.65
CA LYS A 566 -7.63 -21.94 6.81
C LYS A 566 -8.18 -20.68 7.47
N LEU A 567 -8.62 -19.74 6.64
CA LEU A 567 -9.40 -18.60 7.10
C LEU A 567 -10.79 -19.04 7.53
N ALA A 568 -11.38 -18.34 8.51
CA ALA A 568 -12.76 -18.56 8.94
C ALA A 568 -13.74 -18.45 7.77
N LYS A 569 -13.45 -17.54 6.83
CA LYS A 569 -14.19 -17.39 5.57
C LYS A 569 -13.23 -17.18 4.39
N PRO A 570 -13.43 -17.86 3.26
CA PRO A 570 -12.61 -17.67 2.07
C PRO A 570 -12.96 -16.37 1.34
N PHE A 571 -11.94 -15.63 0.90
CA PHE A 571 -12.08 -14.38 0.15
C PHE A 571 -11.33 -14.44 -1.18
N TYR A 572 -11.76 -13.62 -2.13
CA TYR A 572 -10.97 -13.26 -3.29
C TYR A 572 -10.94 -11.75 -3.46
N VAL A 573 -9.92 -11.26 -4.15
CA VAL A 573 -9.79 -9.86 -4.59
C VAL A 573 -9.86 -9.83 -6.09
N ILE A 574 -10.67 -8.94 -6.63
CA ILE A 574 -10.53 -8.46 -8.00
C ILE A 574 -10.06 -7.01 -7.96
N THR A 575 -9.25 -6.62 -8.93
CA THR A 575 -8.83 -5.24 -9.12
C THR A 575 -8.91 -4.87 -10.59
N GLU A 576 -9.51 -3.73 -10.90
CA GLU A 576 -9.39 -3.07 -12.21
C GLU A 576 -8.56 -1.79 -12.04
N THR A 577 -7.62 -1.57 -12.97
CA THR A 577 -6.83 -0.35 -13.07
C THR A 577 -7.27 0.40 -14.33
N ASN A 578 -7.53 1.69 -14.19
CA ASN A 578 -7.93 2.58 -15.26
C ASN A 578 -6.93 3.73 -15.35
N GLN A 579 -6.60 4.14 -16.57
CA GLN A 579 -5.73 5.28 -16.81
C GLN A 579 -6.53 6.47 -17.34
N ALA A 580 -6.28 7.63 -16.76
CA ALA A 580 -6.70 8.92 -17.30
C ALA A 580 -5.47 9.79 -17.61
N ASP A 581 -5.70 10.89 -18.31
CA ASP A 581 -4.66 11.89 -18.63
C ASP A 581 -3.97 12.43 -17.37
N ASP A 582 -4.69 12.49 -16.25
CA ASP A 582 -4.28 13.10 -14.98
C ASP A 582 -4.07 12.11 -13.82
N GLY A 583 -4.17 10.80 -14.08
CA GLY A 583 -4.00 9.84 -13.00
C GLY A 583 -4.10 8.37 -13.40
N LEU A 584 -3.71 7.52 -12.45
CA LEU A 584 -3.91 6.08 -12.49
C LEU A 584 -4.76 5.67 -11.30
N PHE A 585 -5.89 5.03 -11.56
CA PHE A 585 -6.90 4.71 -10.55
C PHE A 585 -7.12 3.22 -10.46
N ASN A 586 -7.31 2.71 -9.24
CA ASN A 586 -7.60 1.31 -8.99
C ASN A 586 -8.93 1.17 -8.28
N ARG A 587 -9.71 0.17 -8.68
CA ARG A 587 -10.92 -0.25 -7.97
C ARG A 587 -10.76 -1.71 -7.63
N SER A 588 -10.74 -2.01 -6.35
CA SER A 588 -10.64 -3.38 -5.88
C SER A 588 -11.89 -3.77 -5.11
N PHE A 589 -12.29 -5.02 -5.24
CA PHE A 589 -13.37 -5.59 -4.46
C PHE A 589 -12.91 -6.88 -3.79
N ILE A 590 -12.90 -6.87 -2.46
CA ILE A 590 -12.55 -8.00 -1.61
C ILE A 590 -13.84 -8.66 -1.19
N ARG A 591 -14.18 -9.78 -1.82
CA ARG A 591 -15.47 -10.45 -1.64
C ARG A 591 -15.31 -11.81 -0.99
N ALA A 592 -16.17 -12.10 -0.03
CA ALA A 592 -16.27 -13.43 0.53
C ALA A 592 -16.81 -14.39 -0.54
N ARG A 593 -16.26 -15.59 -0.65
CA ARG A 593 -16.90 -16.63 -1.46
C ARG A 593 -18.18 -17.06 -0.78
N GLU A 594 -19.23 -17.23 -1.57
CA GLU A 594 -20.41 -17.94 -1.09
C GLU A 594 -20.01 -19.39 -0.80
N ASP A 595 -20.50 -19.94 0.31
CA ASP A 595 -20.38 -21.38 0.56
C ASP A 595 -21.00 -22.11 -0.64
N SER A 596 -20.15 -22.78 -1.41
CA SER A 596 -20.56 -23.63 -2.53
C SER A 596 -21.67 -24.57 -2.06
N LYS A 597 -22.89 -24.39 -2.61
CA LYS A 597 -24.06 -25.23 -2.32
C LYS A 597 -23.93 -26.65 -2.85
#